data_AF-A0A956DUH0-F1
#
_entry.id   AF-A0A956DUH0-F1
#
_cell.length_a   1.000
_cell.length_b   1.000
_cell.length_c   1.000
_cell.angle_alpha   90.00
_cell.angle_beta   90.00
_cell.angle_gamma   90.00
#
_symmetry.space_group_name_H-M   'P 1'
#
loop_
_entity.id
_entity.type
_entity.pdbx_description
1 polymer ?
#
loop_
_entity_poly.entity_id
_entity_poly.type
_entity_poly.pdbx_seq_one_letter_code
_entity_poly.pdbx_strand_id
1 'polypeptide(L)'
;PMPLAHELGDAWRSWCNPNREDAREASFDVDGFAASWRGYQRGRGEPLAPAELESLVDGVAIITLELCARFAADAILEAYFGWDAQRFPGRGEHNLARARGQWALYQAVRDTRDQRRRILGC
;
A
#
# COMPACT_ATOMS: atom_id res chain seq x y z
N PRO A 1 1.51 -10.71 -18.10
CA PRO A 1 1.94 -10.90 -16.69
C PRO A 1 1.67 -9.61 -15.92
N MET A 2 1.36 -9.69 -14.62
CA MET A 2 1.13 -8.49 -13.80
C MET A 2 2.45 -7.73 -13.60
N PRO A 3 2.48 -6.39 -13.68
CA PRO A 3 3.69 -5.61 -13.37
C PRO A 3 4.15 -5.84 -11.93
N LEU A 4 5.46 -6.00 -11.71
CA LEU A 4 6.02 -6.26 -10.38
C LEU A 4 5.71 -5.12 -9.38
N ALA A 5 5.63 -3.88 -9.86
CA ALA A 5 5.20 -2.73 -9.06
C ALA A 5 3.80 -2.86 -8.48
N HIS A 6 2.90 -3.62 -9.12
CA HIS A 6 1.57 -3.88 -8.58
C HIS A 6 1.63 -4.97 -7.50
N GLU A 7 2.36 -6.07 -7.76
CA GLU A 7 2.49 -7.18 -6.81
C GLU A 7 3.22 -6.75 -5.53
N LEU A 8 4.45 -6.23 -5.66
CA LEU A 8 5.22 -5.74 -4.51
C LEU A 8 4.63 -4.46 -3.92
N GLY A 9 3.98 -3.64 -4.75
CA GLY A 9 3.26 -2.45 -4.29
C GLY A 9 2.16 -2.80 -3.29
N ASP A 10 1.31 -3.79 -3.61
CA ASP A 10 0.25 -4.24 -2.70
C ASP A 10 0.82 -4.95 -1.47
N ALA A 11 1.85 -5.79 -1.66
CA ALA A 11 2.54 -6.44 -0.55
C ALA A 11 3.08 -5.42 0.45
N TRP A 12 3.79 -4.39 -0.01
CA TRP A 12 4.34 -3.37 0.87
C TRP A 12 3.30 -2.41 1.43
N ARG A 13 2.23 -2.08 0.69
CA ARG A 13 1.09 -1.33 1.26
C ARG A 13 0.53 -2.06 2.49
N SER A 14 0.41 -3.38 2.42
CA SER A 14 -0.08 -4.21 3.52
C SER A 14 0.96 -4.40 4.63
N TRP A 15 2.14 -4.94 4.30
CA TRP A 15 3.15 -5.34 5.29
C TRP A 15 3.84 -4.18 5.98
N CYS A 16 3.92 -3.01 5.32
CA CYS A 16 4.62 -1.84 5.85
C CYS A 16 3.65 -0.79 6.42
N ASN A 17 2.37 -1.12 6.59
CA ASN A 17 1.45 -0.33 7.40
C ASN A 17 1.32 -0.99 8.79
N PRO A 18 1.94 -0.44 9.86
CA PRO A 18 1.85 -1.03 11.20
C PRO A 18 0.45 -0.87 11.82
N ASN A 19 -0.39 -0.02 11.23
CA ASN A 19 -1.76 0.22 11.68
C ASN A 19 -2.76 -0.65 10.89
N ARG A 20 -3.99 -0.73 11.40
CA ARG A 20 -5.09 -1.33 10.64
C ARG A 20 -5.43 -0.49 9.41
N GLU A 21 -6.01 -1.14 8.41
CA GLU A 21 -6.46 -0.51 7.16
C GLU A 21 -7.51 0.60 7.35
N ASP A 22 -8.25 0.55 8.46
CA ASP A 22 -9.29 1.51 8.85
C ASP A 22 -8.85 2.50 9.95
N ALA A 23 -7.54 2.55 10.27
CA ALA A 23 -6.99 3.55 11.17
C ALA A 23 -6.95 4.94 10.51
N ARG A 24 -7.21 6.01 11.27
CA ARG A 24 -7.21 7.39 10.75
C ARG A 24 -5.80 7.93 10.48
N GLU A 25 -4.83 7.43 11.22
CA GLU A 25 -3.43 7.79 11.07
C GLU A 25 -2.67 6.59 10.55
N ALA A 26 -1.68 6.85 9.70
CA ALA A 26 -0.84 5.82 9.14
C ALA A 26 0.61 6.31 9.12
N SER A 27 1.52 5.35 9.24
CA SER A 27 2.93 5.51 8.99
C SER A 27 3.37 4.43 8.01
N PHE A 28 4.52 4.61 7.40
CA PHE A 28 5.11 3.59 6.54
C PHE A 28 6.37 3.04 7.20
N ASP A 29 6.38 1.74 7.50
CA ASP A 29 7.52 1.03 8.08
C ASP A 29 8.61 0.81 7.02
N VAL A 30 9.56 1.73 6.97
CA VAL A 30 10.66 1.68 6.02
C VAL A 30 11.65 0.56 6.34
N ASP A 31 11.78 0.17 7.61
CA ASP A 31 12.68 -0.92 8.01
C ASP A 31 12.11 -2.26 7.56
N GLY A 32 10.80 -2.47 7.75
CA GLY A 32 10.04 -3.59 7.21
C GLY A 32 10.13 -3.67 5.67
N PHE A 33 9.97 -2.54 4.98
CA PHE A 33 10.18 -2.44 3.53
C PHE A 33 11.58 -2.88 3.12
N ALA A 34 12.62 -2.35 3.77
CA ALA A 34 14.01 -2.68 3.47
C ALA A 34 14.33 -4.16 3.73
N ALA A 35 13.79 -4.73 4.82
CA ALA A 35 13.95 -6.15 5.13
C ALA A 35 13.26 -7.04 4.10
N SER A 36 12.03 -6.69 3.71
CA SER A 36 11.27 -7.37 2.66
C SER A 36 12.01 -7.34 1.32
N TRP A 37 12.49 -6.16 0.91
CA TRP A 37 13.25 -5.98 -0.33
C TRP A 37 14.52 -6.84 -0.37
N ARG A 38 15.31 -6.85 0.71
CA ARG A 38 16.49 -7.73 0.82
C ARG A 38 16.11 -9.22 0.71
N GLY A 39 14.97 -9.60 1.28
CA GLY A 39 14.44 -10.97 1.14
C GLY A 39 14.11 -11.32 -0.30
N TYR A 40 13.37 -10.44 -0.99
CA TYR A 40 13.00 -10.60 -2.39
C TYR A 40 14.23 -10.70 -3.30
N GLN A 41 15.23 -9.84 -3.11
CA GLN A 41 16.48 -9.87 -3.87
C GLN A 41 17.22 -11.20 -3.73
N ARG A 42 17.29 -11.78 -2.52
CA ARG A 42 17.90 -13.10 -2.30
C ARG A 42 17.14 -14.23 -2.99
N GLY A 43 15.81 -14.12 -3.07
CA GLY A 43 14.94 -15.16 -3.63
C GLY A 43 14.87 -15.17 -5.17
N ARG A 44 14.97 -14.02 -5.84
CA ARG A 44 14.77 -13.95 -7.30
C ARG A 44 15.97 -14.40 -8.15
N GLY A 45 17.17 -14.38 -7.60
CA GLY A 45 18.41 -14.85 -8.26
C GLY A 45 19.05 -13.90 -9.27
N GLU A 46 18.28 -13.10 -10.02
CA GLU A 46 18.81 -12.14 -11.01
C GLU A 46 18.59 -10.67 -10.61
N PRO A 47 19.32 -9.69 -11.16
CA PRO A 47 19.05 -8.26 -10.98
C PRO A 47 17.83 -7.78 -11.78
N LEU A 48 17.06 -6.82 -11.25
CA LEU A 48 15.95 -6.21 -11.98
C LEU A 48 16.48 -5.22 -13.03
N ALA A 49 15.75 -5.08 -14.14
CA ALA A 49 16.04 -4.01 -15.07
C ALA A 49 15.83 -2.63 -14.39
N PRO A 50 16.60 -1.59 -14.76
CA PRO A 50 16.46 -0.27 -14.14
C PRO A 50 15.04 0.30 -14.18
N ALA A 51 14.33 0.14 -15.29
CA ALA A 51 12.94 0.59 -15.42
C ALA A 51 11.98 -0.14 -14.47
N GLU A 52 12.24 -1.42 -14.19
CA GLU A 52 11.43 -2.20 -13.25
C GLU A 52 11.70 -1.72 -11.82
N LEU A 53 12.96 -1.47 -11.43
CA LEU A 53 13.32 -0.89 -10.13
C LEU A 53 12.68 0.49 -9.92
N GLU A 54 12.74 1.36 -10.92
CA GLU A 54 12.10 2.68 -10.88
C GLU A 54 10.59 2.55 -10.65
N SER A 55 9.93 1.59 -11.31
CA SER A 55 8.49 1.37 -11.13
C SER A 55 8.11 0.97 -9.69
N LEU A 56 9.02 0.32 -8.95
CA LEU A 56 8.78 -0.09 -7.56
C LEU A 56 8.71 1.11 -6.59
N VAL A 57 9.36 2.23 -6.92
CA VAL A 57 9.36 3.44 -6.07
C VAL A 57 7.93 3.96 -5.90
N ASP A 58 7.19 4.03 -7.01
CA ASP A 58 5.85 4.59 -7.05
C ASP A 58 4.75 3.51 -6.94
N GLY A 59 5.07 2.22 -7.13
CA GLY A 59 4.11 1.11 -7.06
C GLY A 59 3.28 1.07 -5.78
N VAL A 60 3.91 1.27 -4.62
CA VAL A 60 3.18 1.34 -3.33
C VAL A 60 2.18 2.49 -3.32
N ALA A 61 2.57 3.67 -3.82
CA ALA A 61 1.72 4.85 -3.83
C ALA A 61 0.53 4.65 -4.79
N ILE A 62 0.77 4.04 -5.95
CA ILE A 62 -0.26 3.72 -6.94
C ILE A 62 -1.30 2.79 -6.34
N ILE A 63 -0.87 1.65 -5.78
CA ILE A 63 -1.81 0.66 -5.21
C ILE A 63 -2.56 1.23 -4.00
N THR A 64 -1.88 1.98 -3.15
CA THR A 64 -2.53 2.62 -1.98
C THR A 64 -3.61 3.61 -2.43
N LEU A 65 -3.33 4.44 -3.44
CA LEU A 65 -4.28 5.42 -3.97
C LEU A 65 -5.44 4.73 -4.71
N GLU A 66 -5.17 3.68 -5.48
CA GLU A 66 -6.21 2.87 -6.13
C GLU A 66 -7.17 2.30 -5.09
N LEU A 67 -6.63 1.67 -4.04
CA LEU A 67 -7.45 1.05 -3.00
C LEU A 67 -8.24 2.10 -2.19
N CYS A 68 -7.63 3.26 -1.91
CA CYS A 68 -8.32 4.42 -1.36
C CYS A 68 -9.54 4.81 -2.21
N ALA A 69 -9.37 4.95 -3.53
CA ALA A 69 -10.45 5.32 -4.43
C ALA A 69 -11.55 4.26 -4.48
N ARG A 70 -11.18 2.97 -4.47
CA ARG A 70 -12.13 1.85 -4.43
C ARG A 70 -12.94 1.83 -3.14
N PHE A 71 -12.32 2.04 -1.99
CA PHE A 71 -13.05 2.17 -0.73
C PHE A 71 -13.94 3.41 -0.69
N ALA A 72 -13.47 4.54 -1.21
CA ALA A 72 -14.27 5.76 -1.27
C ALA A 72 -15.52 5.59 -2.15
N ALA A 73 -15.38 4.91 -3.29
CA ALA A 73 -16.51 4.56 -4.15
C ALA A 73 -17.48 3.60 -3.44
N ASP A 74 -16.95 2.55 -2.81
CA ASP A 74 -17.77 1.55 -2.12
C ASP A 74 -18.34 2.01 -0.77
N ALA A 75 -17.89 3.17 -0.27
CA ALA A 75 -18.53 3.86 0.84
C ALA A 75 -19.89 4.48 0.44
N ILE A 76 -20.13 4.67 -0.86
CA ILE A 76 -21.38 5.18 -1.43
C ILE A 76 -22.20 4.04 -2.04
N LEU A 77 -21.55 3.15 -2.78
CA LEU A 77 -22.21 2.08 -3.52
C LEU A 77 -22.56 0.86 -2.65
N GLU A 78 -21.79 0.62 -1.58
CA GLU A 78 -22.00 -0.46 -0.61
C GLU A 78 -22.19 -1.86 -1.24
N ALA A 79 -21.44 -2.17 -2.30
CA ALA A 79 -21.70 -3.35 -3.13
C ALA A 79 -20.54 -4.35 -3.20
N TYR A 80 -19.32 -3.97 -2.78
CA TYR A 80 -18.12 -4.76 -3.03
C TYR A 80 -17.45 -5.30 -1.76
N PHE A 81 -17.04 -4.43 -0.83
CA PHE A 81 -16.27 -4.81 0.35
C PHE A 81 -17.18 -5.18 1.53
N GLY A 82 -16.77 -6.21 2.28
CA GLY A 82 -17.38 -6.59 3.56
C GLY A 82 -17.17 -5.54 4.65
N TRP A 83 -17.98 -5.58 5.70
CA TRP A 83 -17.81 -4.71 6.86
C TRP A 83 -17.78 -5.48 8.17
N ASP A 84 -17.31 -4.84 9.24
CA ASP A 84 -17.26 -5.41 10.57
C ASP A 84 -18.44 -4.85 11.37
N ALA A 85 -19.49 -5.66 11.54
CA ALA A 85 -20.72 -5.26 12.20
C ALA A 85 -20.57 -5.03 13.71
N GLN A 86 -19.46 -5.46 14.32
CA GLN A 86 -19.18 -5.17 15.74
C GLN A 86 -18.59 -3.76 15.94
N ARG A 87 -17.99 -3.18 14.89
CA ARG A 87 -17.26 -1.90 14.97
C ARG A 87 -17.91 -0.77 14.17
N PHE A 88 -18.69 -1.10 13.15
CA PHE A 88 -19.29 -0.13 12.25
C PHE A 88 -20.78 -0.40 12.03
N PRO A 89 -21.61 0.65 11.94
CA PRO A 89 -23.06 0.51 11.77
C PRO A 89 -23.44 -0.02 10.38
N GLY A 90 -22.59 0.18 9.37
CA GLY A 90 -22.86 -0.22 8.00
C GLY A 90 -21.61 -0.35 7.14
N ARG A 91 -21.87 -0.77 5.90
CA ARG A 91 -20.87 -1.01 4.86
C ARG A 91 -20.21 0.31 4.45
N GLY A 92 -21.03 1.35 4.27
CA GLY A 92 -20.60 2.70 3.94
C GLY A 92 -19.61 3.28 4.95
N GLU A 93 -19.92 3.22 6.25
CA GLU A 93 -19.09 3.82 7.29
C GLU A 93 -17.73 3.12 7.43
N HIS A 94 -17.70 1.79 7.33
CA HIS A 94 -16.44 1.07 7.40
C HIS A 94 -15.57 1.35 6.18
N ASN A 95 -16.14 1.35 4.98
CA ASN A 95 -15.41 1.66 3.76
C ASN A 95 -14.93 3.11 3.73
N LEU A 96 -15.69 4.06 4.26
CA LEU A 96 -15.23 5.44 4.44
C LEU A 96 -14.03 5.52 5.40
N ALA A 97 -14.05 4.75 6.50
CA ALA A 97 -12.92 4.66 7.42
C ALA A 97 -11.67 4.08 6.73
N ARG A 98 -11.82 3.01 5.95
CA ARG A 98 -10.73 2.44 5.15
C ARG A 98 -10.20 3.40 4.09
N ALA A 99 -11.08 4.11 3.39
CA ALA A 99 -10.68 5.13 2.41
C ALA A 99 -9.80 6.21 3.06
N ARG A 100 -10.19 6.71 4.23
CA ARG A 100 -9.39 7.68 5.00
C ARG A 100 -8.06 7.09 5.46
N GLY A 101 -8.04 5.84 5.91
CA GLY A 101 -6.80 5.16 6.31
C GLY A 101 -5.84 4.96 5.14
N GLN A 102 -6.34 4.56 3.97
CA GLN A 102 -5.52 4.44 2.75
C GLN A 102 -5.05 5.81 2.26
N TRP A 103 -5.85 6.87 2.39
CA TRP A 103 -5.39 8.23 2.10
C TRP A 103 -4.24 8.66 3.01
N ALA A 104 -4.36 8.44 4.33
CA ALA A 104 -3.29 8.73 5.27
C ALA A 104 -2.02 7.91 4.97
N LEU A 105 -2.18 6.62 4.63
CA LEU A 105 -1.07 5.77 4.22
C LEU A 105 -0.42 6.26 2.94
N TYR A 106 -1.21 6.71 1.95
CA TYR A 106 -0.69 7.28 0.71
C TYR A 106 0.20 8.49 1.01
N GLN A 107 -0.20 9.37 1.93
CA GLN A 107 0.63 10.50 2.36
C GLN A 107 1.93 10.03 3.01
N ALA A 108 1.89 9.07 3.94
CA ALA A 108 3.10 8.50 4.56
C ALA A 108 4.03 7.81 3.54
N VAL A 109 3.47 7.11 2.55
CA VAL A 109 4.21 6.50 1.44
C VAL A 109 4.87 7.58 0.59
N ARG A 110 4.18 8.69 0.31
CA ARG A 110 4.74 9.83 -0.43
C ARG A 110 5.90 10.48 0.33
N ASP A 111 5.76 10.68 1.64
CA ASP A 111 6.78 11.31 2.48
C ASP A 111 8.05 10.46 2.61
N THR A 112 7.93 9.13 2.48
CA THR A 112 9.06 8.19 2.54
C THR A 112 9.65 7.85 1.17
N ARG A 113 9.17 8.48 0.09
CA ARG A 113 9.57 8.14 -1.29
C ARG A 113 11.09 8.15 -1.52
N ASP A 114 11.78 9.19 -1.08
CA ASP A 114 13.23 9.32 -1.31
C ASP A 114 14.05 8.33 -0.47
N GLN A 115 13.55 7.90 0.68
CA GLN A 115 14.18 6.85 1.47
C GLN A 115 14.01 5.49 0.79
N ARG A 116 12.81 5.18 0.29
CA ARG A 116 12.53 3.95 -0.45
C ARG A 116 13.32 3.88 -1.76
N ARG A 117 13.43 4.99 -2.48
CA ARG A 117 14.27 5.11 -3.69
C ARG A 117 15.74 4.76 -3.39
N ARG A 118 16.32 5.35 -2.33
CA ARG A 118 17.69 5.01 -1.89
C ARG A 118 17.87 3.53 -1.53
N ILE A 119 16.87 2.91 -0.90
CA ILE A 119 16.91 1.48 -0.54
C ILE A 119 16.84 0.58 -1.79
N LEU A 120 16.07 0.97 -2.79
CA LEU A 120 15.98 0.24 -4.07
C LEU A 120 17.25 0.41 -4.92
N GLY A 121 18.03 1.47 -4.68
CA GLY A 121 19.29 1.73 -5.37
C GLY A 121 19.11 2.36 -6.76
N CYS A 122 18.04 3.14 -6.94
CA CYS A 122 17.73 3.86 -8.18
C CYS A 122 17.66 5.38 -7.97
#